data_AF-A0A2V1AB07-F1
#
_entry.id   AF-A0A2V1AB07-F1
#
_cell.length_a   1.000
_cell.length_b   1.000
_cell.length_c   1.000
_cell.angle_alpha   90.00
_cell.angle_beta   90.00
_cell.angle_gamma   90.00
#
_symmetry.space_group_name_H-M   'P 1'
#
loop_
_entity.id
_entity.type
_entity.pdbx_description
1 polymer ?
#
loop_
_entity_poly.entity_id
_entity_poly.type
_entity_poly.pdbx_seq_one_letter_code
_entity_poly.pdbx_strand_id
1 'polypeptide(L)'
;MLELIVSHIPHLFAIGVVVIASFVAHANYRQSKLHAHRVETLYNEVLRNLKRQARQARDSNMPAYIGSIQLRDLILNEERNLARKMRLWEAVSRRVDRNTNVKASLIEIHGMS
;
A
#
# COMPACT_ATOMS: atom_id res chain seq x y z
N MET A 1 -45.19 28.30 21.19
CA MET A 1 -43.75 28.56 21.01
C MET A 1 -42.89 27.30 21.16
N LEU A 2 -43.10 26.47 22.19
CA LEU A 2 -42.37 25.20 22.41
C LEU A 2 -42.57 24.14 21.30
N GLU A 3 -43.81 23.96 20.81
CA GLU A 3 -44.16 23.01 19.72
C GLU A 3 -43.34 23.22 18.43
N LEU A 4 -43.08 24.50 18.08
CA LEU A 4 -42.33 24.84 16.87
C LEU A 4 -40.85 24.44 16.98
N ILE A 5 -40.27 24.56 18.18
CA ILE A 5 -38.86 24.21 18.44
C ILE A 5 -38.70 22.69 18.38
N VAL A 6 -39.60 21.94 19.04
CA VAL A 6 -39.55 20.47 19.08
C VAL A 6 -39.65 19.86 17.68
N SER A 7 -40.45 20.44 16.79
CA SER A 7 -40.58 19.98 15.40
C SER A 7 -39.30 20.18 14.56
N HIS A 8 -38.42 21.13 14.90
CA HIS A 8 -37.20 21.40 14.13
C HIS A 8 -35.97 20.62 14.62
N ILE A 9 -36.00 20.11 15.87
CA ILE A 9 -34.95 19.26 16.44
C ILE A 9 -34.58 18.04 15.54
N PRO A 10 -35.53 17.25 14.98
CA PRO A 10 -35.18 16.11 14.14
C PRO A 10 -34.52 16.53 12.82
N HIS A 11 -34.90 17.67 12.25
CA HIS A 11 -34.27 18.19 11.02
C HIS A 11 -32.84 18.66 11.28
N LEU A 12 -32.60 19.36 12.40
CA LEU A 12 -31.25 19.76 12.81
C LEU A 12 -30.36 18.55 13.11
N PHE A 13 -30.92 17.52 13.73
CA PHE A 13 -30.22 16.26 13.96
C PHE A 13 -29.87 15.56 12.65
N ALA A 14 -30.81 15.48 11.70
CA ALA A 14 -30.57 14.91 10.38
C ALA A 14 -29.47 15.66 9.60
N ILE A 15 -29.48 16.99 9.64
CA ILE A 15 -28.42 17.83 9.05
C ILE A 15 -27.08 17.51 9.72
N GLY A 16 -27.05 17.41 11.05
CA GLY A 16 -25.84 17.02 11.80
C GLY A 16 -25.29 15.67 11.35
N VAL A 17 -26.13 14.65 11.21
CA VAL A 17 -25.74 13.32 10.74
C VAL A 17 -25.18 13.38 9.32
N VAL A 18 -25.81 14.12 8.40
CA VAL A 18 -25.34 14.26 7.01
C VAL A 18 -23.99 14.97 6.96
N VAL A 19 -23.78 16.00 7.77
CA VAL A 19 -22.49 16.72 7.84
C VAL A 19 -21.39 15.81 8.37
N ILE A 20 -21.65 15.06 9.45
CA ILE A 20 -20.69 14.10 10.01
C ILE A 20 -20.37 13.00 9.00
N ALA A 21 -21.38 12.39 8.37
CA ALA A 21 -21.19 11.36 7.36
C ALA A 21 -20.36 11.87 6.17
N SER A 22 -20.66 13.08 5.69
CA SER A 22 -19.92 13.71 4.59
C SER A 22 -18.47 13.97 4.95
N PHE A 23 -18.21 14.43 6.19
CA PHE A 23 -16.85 14.67 6.69
C PHE A 23 -16.05 13.36 6.80
N VAL A 24 -16.65 12.31 7.36
CA VAL A 24 -16.04 10.98 7.47
C VAL A 24 -15.75 10.40 6.08
N ALA A 25 -16.69 10.50 5.13
CA ALA A 25 -16.51 10.04 3.77
C ALA A 25 -15.34 10.78 3.07
N HIS A 26 -15.26 12.10 3.22
CA HIS A 26 -14.16 12.89 2.67
C HIS A 26 -12.80 12.51 3.27
N ALA A 27 -12.74 12.31 4.59
CA ALA A 27 -11.52 11.91 5.28
C ALA A 27 -11.04 10.53 4.78
N ASN A 28 -11.94 9.57 4.68
CA ASN A 28 -11.63 8.22 4.18
C ASN A 28 -11.15 8.26 2.73
N TYR A 29 -11.82 9.02 1.86
CA TYR A 29 -11.44 9.13 0.45
C TYR A 29 -10.02 9.69 0.27
N ARG A 30 -9.67 10.73 1.04
CA ARG A 30 -8.31 11.31 1.03
C ARG A 30 -7.27 10.29 1.48
N GLN A 31 -7.55 9.53 2.54
CA GLN A 31 -6.64 8.49 3.01
C GLN A 31 -6.47 7.36 1.98
N SER A 32 -7.55 6.92 1.33
CA SER A 32 -7.49 5.92 0.27
C SER A 32 -6.67 6.39 -0.92
N LYS A 33 -6.82 7.65 -1.34
CA LYS A 33 -6.03 8.22 -2.45
C LYS A 33 -4.55 8.31 -2.10
N LEU A 34 -4.21 8.76 -0.89
CA LEU A 34 -2.84 8.80 -0.40
C LEU A 34 -2.22 7.40 -0.32
N HIS A 35 -2.99 6.42 0.16
CA HIS A 35 -2.55 5.03 0.22
C HIS A 35 -2.28 4.46 -1.18
N ALA A 36 -3.20 4.65 -2.13
CA ALA A 36 -3.05 4.21 -3.51
C ALA A 36 -1.82 4.84 -4.18
N HIS A 37 -1.61 6.14 -3.97
CA HIS A 37 -0.43 6.82 -4.50
C HIS A 37 0.87 6.28 -3.89
N ARG A 38 0.88 6.00 -2.58
CA ARG A 38 2.04 5.39 -1.92
C ARG A 38 2.35 4.00 -2.47
N VAL A 39 1.33 3.16 -2.68
CA VAL A 39 1.48 1.83 -3.29
C VAL A 39 2.05 1.95 -4.70
N GLU A 40 1.57 2.89 -5.50
CA GLU A 40 2.09 3.13 -6.87
C GLU A 40 3.56 3.55 -6.86
N THR A 41 3.96 4.46 -5.97
CA THR A 41 5.36 4.89 -5.84
C THR A 41 6.27 3.72 -5.47
N LEU A 42 5.87 2.92 -4.47
CA LEU A 42 6.62 1.75 -4.01
C LEU A 42 6.70 0.67 -5.09
N TYR A 43 5.61 0.45 -5.84
CA TYR A 43 5.58 -0.46 -6.97
C TYR A 43 6.59 -0.06 -8.05
N ASN A 44 6.62 1.21 -8.43
CA ASN A 44 7.60 1.71 -9.40
C ASN A 44 9.03 1.61 -8.88
N GLU A 45 9.24 1.77 -7.58
CA GLU A 45 10.55 1.57 -6.94
C GLU A 45 11.01 0.12 -6.96
N VAL A 46 10.09 -0.83 -6.71
CA VAL A 46 10.34 -2.26 -6.89
C VAL A 46 10.79 -2.55 -8.32
N LEU A 47 10.06 -2.08 -9.33
CA LEU A 47 10.41 -2.33 -10.73
C LEU A 47 11.78 -1.74 -11.10
N ARG A 48 12.10 -0.54 -10.60
CA ARG A 48 13.43 0.06 -10.79
C ARG A 48 14.54 -0.80 -10.18
N ASN A 49 14.34 -1.30 -8.96
CA ASN A 49 15.32 -2.16 -8.29
C ASN A 49 15.49 -3.51 -8.99
N LEU A 50 14.39 -4.15 -9.41
CA LEU A 50 14.45 -5.40 -10.18
C LEU A 50 15.19 -5.20 -11.52
N LYS A 51 14.90 -4.11 -12.23
CA LYS A 51 15.60 -3.77 -13.48
C LYS A 51 17.08 -3.49 -13.25
N ARG A 52 17.43 -2.83 -12.15
CA ARG A 52 18.82 -2.59 -11.76
C ARG A 52 19.55 -3.91 -11.45
N GLN A 53 18.93 -4.79 -10.67
CA GLN A 53 19.48 -6.11 -10.34
C GLN A 53 19.73 -6.94 -11.60
N ALA A 54 18.76 -6.98 -12.52
CA ALA A 54 18.89 -7.70 -13.78
C ALA A 54 19.98 -7.14 -14.70
N ARG A 55 20.25 -5.84 -14.65
CA ARG A 55 21.37 -5.21 -15.38
C ARG A 55 22.71 -5.54 -14.73
N GLN A 56 22.81 -5.37 -13.41
CA GLN A 56 24.03 -5.67 -12.66
C GLN A 56 24.45 -7.14 -12.78
N ALA A 57 23.51 -8.06 -12.84
CA ALA A 57 23.79 -9.48 -13.07
C ALA A 57 24.35 -9.80 -14.48
N ARG A 58 24.22 -8.88 -15.45
CA ARG A 58 24.86 -9.02 -16.76
C ARG A 58 26.30 -8.52 -16.74
N ASP A 59 26.53 -7.44 -15.99
CA ASP A 59 27.82 -6.75 -15.93
C ASP A 59 28.72 -7.29 -14.80
N SER A 60 28.16 -8.08 -13.88
CA SER A 60 28.84 -8.63 -12.69
C SER A 60 28.31 -10.03 -12.42
N ASN A 61 29.13 -10.90 -11.80
CA ASN A 61 28.75 -12.26 -11.42
C ASN A 61 27.76 -12.32 -10.23
N MET A 62 26.83 -11.36 -10.16
CA MET A 62 25.79 -11.25 -9.14
C MET A 62 24.51 -11.95 -9.60
N PRO A 63 23.68 -12.47 -8.69
CA PRO A 63 22.43 -13.12 -9.05
C PRO A 63 21.46 -12.13 -9.71
N ALA A 64 20.78 -12.55 -10.78
CA ALA A 64 19.75 -11.77 -11.47
C ALA A 64 18.40 -11.72 -10.74
N TYR A 65 18.35 -12.24 -9.51
CA TYR A 65 17.16 -12.32 -8.68
C TYR A 65 17.43 -11.67 -7.31
N ILE A 66 16.35 -11.28 -6.63
CA ILE A 66 16.38 -10.78 -5.25
C ILE A 66 15.28 -11.47 -4.46
N GLY A 67 15.54 -11.79 -3.20
CA GLY A 67 14.53 -12.38 -2.33
C GLY A 67 13.39 -11.40 -2.06
N SER A 68 12.15 -11.89 -2.05
CA SER A 68 10.95 -11.09 -1.74
C SER A 68 11.07 -10.35 -0.39
N ILE A 69 11.61 -11.02 0.63
CA ILE A 69 11.89 -10.44 1.96
C ILE A 69 12.94 -9.32 1.87
N GLN A 70 14.05 -9.56 1.18
CA GLN A 70 15.11 -8.56 1.00
C GLN A 70 14.58 -7.33 0.25
N LEU A 71 13.78 -7.55 -0.79
CA LEU A 71 13.17 -6.47 -1.55
C LEU A 71 12.17 -5.67 -0.70
N ARG A 72 11.35 -6.33 0.12
CA ARG A 72 10.48 -5.65 1.10
C ARG A 72 11.28 -4.75 2.03
N ASP A 73 12.33 -5.30 2.62
CA ASP A 73 13.10 -4.59 3.63
C ASP A 73 13.92 -3.45 3.03
N LEU A 74 14.39 -3.59 1.78
CA LEU A 74 14.99 -2.51 1.01
C LEU A 74 14.00 -1.37 0.73
N ILE A 75 12.81 -1.69 0.22
CA ILE A 75 11.82 -0.72 -0.24
C ILE A 75 11.08 -0.03 0.92
N LEU A 76 10.90 -0.74 2.04
CA LEU A 76 10.14 -0.27 3.20
C LEU A 76 11.04 -0.03 4.43
N ASN A 77 12.32 0.27 4.22
CA ASN A 77 13.27 0.50 5.30
C ASN A 77 12.86 1.67 6.22
N GLU A 78 12.25 2.72 5.66
CA GLU A 78 11.83 3.91 6.41
C GLU A 78 10.50 3.73 7.18
N GLU A 79 9.71 2.68 6.88
CA GLU A 79 8.41 2.46 7.53
C GLU A 79 8.59 1.75 8.87
N ARG A 80 8.45 2.53 9.95
CA ARG A 80 8.62 2.04 11.34
C ARG A 80 7.39 1.29 11.85
N ASN A 81 6.20 1.53 11.30
CA ASN A 81 4.99 0.85 11.73
C ASN A 81 4.88 -0.52 11.03
N LEU A 82 5.06 -1.60 11.81
CA LEU A 82 5.05 -2.96 11.28
C LEU A 82 3.74 -3.33 10.57
N ALA A 83 2.59 -2.99 11.15
CA ALA A 83 1.29 -3.30 10.55
C ALA A 83 1.10 -2.57 9.21
N ARG A 84 1.53 -1.31 9.12
CA ARG A 84 1.50 -0.54 7.88
C ARG A 84 2.49 -1.08 6.86
N LYS A 85 3.70 -1.45 7.28
CA LYS A 85 4.73 -2.08 6.45
C LYS A 85 4.19 -3.36 5.81
N MET A 86 3.53 -4.22 6.57
CA MET A 86 2.91 -5.45 6.06
C MET A 86 1.80 -5.16 5.05
N ARG A 87 0.86 -4.26 5.36
CA ARG A 87 -0.24 -3.90 4.43
C ARG A 87 0.26 -3.30 3.13
N LEU A 88 1.26 -2.42 3.19
CA LEU A 88 1.90 -1.83 2.01
C LEU A 88 2.60 -2.90 1.17
N TRP A 89 3.38 -3.78 1.83
CA TRP A 89 4.08 -4.85 1.14
C TRP A 89 3.11 -5.81 0.44
N GLU A 90 2.03 -6.19 1.11
CA GLU A 90 1.00 -7.07 0.55
C GLU A 90 0.35 -6.46 -0.70
N ALA A 91 0.02 -5.16 -0.64
CA ALA A 91 -0.55 -4.43 -1.78
C ALA A 91 0.42 -4.33 -2.96
N VAL A 92 1.69 -4.03 -2.69
CA VAL A 92 2.74 -3.92 -3.71
C VAL A 92 3.04 -5.30 -4.31
N SER A 93 3.27 -6.33 -3.48
CA SER A 93 3.58 -7.70 -3.92
C SER A 93 2.50 -8.22 -4.86
N ARG A 94 1.22 -8.10 -4.49
CA ARG A 94 0.11 -8.50 -5.38
C ARG A 94 0.13 -7.81 -6.74
N ARG A 95 0.55 -6.55 -6.80
CA ARG A 95 0.65 -5.79 -8.06
C ARG A 95 1.85 -6.23 -8.88
N VAL A 96 2.97 -6.54 -8.23
CA VAL A 96 4.18 -7.11 -8.85
C VAL A 96 3.92 -8.50 -9.41
N ASP A 97 3.25 -9.38 -8.65
CA ASP A 97 2.94 -10.75 -9.07
C ASP A 97 2.00 -10.79 -10.29
N ARG A 98 1.16 -9.76 -10.46
CA ARG A 98 0.29 -9.60 -11.65
C ARG A 98 1.02 -9.01 -12.86
N ASN A 99 2.25 -8.52 -12.70
CA ASN A 99 3.02 -7.96 -13.79
C ASN A 99 3.72 -9.08 -14.58
N THR A 100 3.27 -9.31 -15.81
CA THR A 100 3.81 -10.35 -16.70
C THR A 100 5.29 -10.18 -17.06
N ASN A 101 5.86 -9.00 -16.83
CA ASN A 101 7.29 -8.73 -17.05
C ASN A 101 8.16 -9.09 -15.84
N VAL A 102 7.57 -9.55 -14.73
CA VAL A 102 8.27 -9.98 -13.53
C VAL A 102 8.09 -11.49 -13.37
N LYS A 103 9.20 -12.22 -13.20
CA LYS A 103 9.16 -13.66 -12.92
C LYS A 103 9.37 -13.91 -11.43
N ALA A 104 8.35 -14.42 -10.77
CA ALA A 104 8.45 -14.93 -9.40
C ALA A 104 8.68 -16.45 -9.44
N SER A 105 9.60 -16.93 -8.62
CA SER A 105 9.86 -18.36 -8.41
C SER A 105 10.13 -18.61 -6.95
N LEU A 106 9.65 -19.73 -6.43
CA LEU A 106 10.13 -20.25 -5.16
C LEU A 106 11.49 -20.90 -5.41
N ILE A 107 12.47 -20.54 -4.60
CA ILE A 107 13.79 -21.18 -4.60
C ILE A 107 13.99 -21.71 -3.19
N GLU A 108 14.00 -23.03 -3.07
CA GLU A 108 14.32 -23.67 -1.80
C GLU A 108 15.84 -23.65 -1.62
N ILE A 109 16.31 -22.87 -0.65
CA ILE A 109 17.71 -22.88 -0.26
C ILE A 109 17.86 -24.02 0.74
N HIS A 110 18.29 -25.19 0.26
CA HIS A 110 18.64 -26.33 1.12
C HIS A 110 19.81 -25.92 2.03
N GLY A 111 19.50 -25.55 3.28
CA GLY A 111 20.51 -25.10 4.24
C GLY A 111 20.01 -24.51 5.57
N MET A 112 18.77 -24.76 5.98
CA MET A 112 18.33 -24.52 7.36
C MET A 112 17.81 -25.82 7.96
N SER A 113 18.73 -26.73 8.23
CA SER A 113 18.58 -27.82 9.21
C SER A 113 19.53 -27.56 10.36
#